data_AF-A0A2E2MT68-F1
#
_entry.id   AF-A0A2E2MT68-F1
#
_cell.length_a   1.000
_cell.length_b   1.000
_cell.length_c   1.000
_cell.angle_alpha   90.00
_cell.angle_beta   90.00
_cell.angle_gamma   90.00
#
_symmetry.space_group_name_H-M   'P 1'
#
loop_
_entity.id
_entity.type
_entity.pdbx_description
1 polymer ?
#
loop_
_entity_poly.entity_id
_entity_poly.type
_entity_poly.pdbx_seq_one_letter_code
_entity_poly.pdbx_strand_id
1 'polypeptide(L)'
;MADLIRSNKYRQYSDQKVLRLFSESPKGEALHFLQVEIDVRGLKDEAVQFSESAKPKATHSPWYYLFYLLLFVLFIGRFGRQLL
;
A
#
# COMPACT_ATOMS: atom_id res chain seq x y z
N MET A 1 4.43 9.67 -30.46
CA MET A 1 3.74 10.21 -29.26
C MET A 1 2.31 9.70 -29.33
N ALA A 2 1.97 8.68 -28.52
CA ALA A 2 0.64 8.10 -28.56
C ALA A 2 -0.38 9.15 -28.10
N ASP A 3 -1.49 9.26 -28.82
CA ASP A 3 -2.59 10.15 -28.47
C ASP A 3 -3.24 9.60 -27.20
N LEU A 4 -2.76 10.07 -26.04
CA LEU A 4 -3.23 9.60 -24.74
C LEU A 4 -4.65 10.15 -24.55
N ILE A 5 -5.65 9.29 -24.73
CA ILE A 5 -7.06 9.66 -24.55
C ILE A 5 -7.25 10.11 -23.10
N ARG A 6 -7.39 11.42 -22.92
CA ARG A 6 -7.64 12.05 -21.63
C ARG A 6 -9.13 12.04 -21.35
N SER A 7 -9.50 11.56 -20.18
CA SER A 7 -10.87 11.59 -19.70
C SER A 7 -11.23 12.98 -19.21
N ASN A 8 -12.32 13.57 -19.74
CA ASN A 8 -12.78 14.90 -19.32
C ASN A 8 -13.15 14.92 -17.82
N LYS A 9 -13.62 13.78 -17.30
CA LYS A 9 -13.98 13.59 -15.89
C LYS A 9 -12.84 13.89 -14.91
N TYR A 10 -11.63 13.40 -15.18
CA TYR A 10 -10.49 13.55 -14.26
C TYR A 10 -9.72 14.85 -14.51
N ARG A 11 -9.87 15.45 -15.69
CA ARG A 11 -9.37 16.78 -16.00
C ARG A 11 -9.96 17.87 -15.09
N GLN A 12 -11.21 17.73 -14.67
CA GLN A 12 -11.88 18.67 -13.76
C GLN A 12 -11.47 18.49 -12.28
N TYR A 13 -10.71 17.45 -11.94
CA TYR A 13 -10.26 17.21 -10.57
C TYR A 13 -8.96 17.97 -10.27
N SER A 14 -8.86 18.43 -9.02
CA SER A 14 -7.62 18.96 -8.46
C SER A 14 -6.59 17.84 -8.30
N ASP A 15 -5.32 18.21 -8.30
CA ASP A 15 -4.20 17.26 -8.21
C ASP A 15 -4.32 16.36 -6.97
N GLN A 16 -4.67 16.94 -5.82
CA GLN A 16 -4.92 16.20 -4.58
C GLN A 16 -6.04 15.15 -4.70
N LYS A 17 -7.09 15.45 -5.46
CA LYS A 17 -8.21 14.52 -5.67
C LYS A 17 -7.83 13.37 -6.61
N VAL A 18 -7.00 13.64 -7.61
CA VAL A 18 -6.42 12.63 -8.50
C VAL A 18 -5.50 11.68 -7.72
N LEU A 19 -4.60 12.23 -6.90
CA LEU A 19 -3.70 11.45 -6.05
C LEU A 19 -4.46 10.57 -5.04
N ARG A 20 -5.51 11.11 -4.42
CA ARG A 20 -6.38 10.36 -3.51
C ARG A 20 -7.08 9.20 -4.23
N LEU A 21 -7.71 9.47 -5.37
CA LEU A 21 -8.36 8.43 -6.17
C LEU A 21 -7.38 7.35 -6.64
N PHE A 22 -6.14 7.72 -6.95
CA PHE A 22 -5.08 6.77 -7.31
C PHE A 22 -4.67 5.89 -6.11
N SER A 23 -4.59 6.47 -4.91
CA SER A 23 -4.26 5.73 -3.67
C SER A 23 -5.31 4.71 -3.25
N GLU A 24 -6.57 4.94 -3.61
CA GLU A 24 -7.68 4.03 -3.33
C GLU A 24 -7.63 2.75 -4.19
N SER A 25 -6.54 2.54 -4.94
CA SER A 25 -6.29 1.35 -5.77
C SER A 25 -7.46 1.05 -6.73
N PRO A 26 -7.83 2.01 -7.60
CA PRO A 26 -8.94 1.86 -8.53
C PRO A 26 -8.61 0.75 -9.53
N LYS A 27 -9.64 0.05 -10.02
CA LYS A 27 -9.48 -1.08 -10.95
C LYS A 27 -9.97 -0.72 -12.35
N GLY A 28 -9.37 -1.34 -13.37
CA GLY A 28 -9.80 -1.24 -14.77
C GLY A 28 -9.47 0.12 -15.42
N GLU A 29 -10.43 0.64 -16.20
CA GLU A 29 -10.25 1.87 -17.00
C GLU A 29 -9.93 3.11 -16.15
N ALA A 30 -10.48 3.17 -14.94
CA ALA A 30 -10.23 4.27 -14.01
C ALA A 30 -8.75 4.42 -13.64
N LEU A 31 -8.03 3.29 -13.48
CA LEU A 31 -6.58 3.29 -13.22
C LEU A 31 -5.81 3.85 -14.41
N HIS A 32 -6.14 3.39 -15.62
CA HIS A 32 -5.48 3.86 -16.83
C HIS A 32 -5.64 5.37 -17.02
N PHE A 33 -6.86 5.90 -16.84
CA PHE A 33 -7.09 7.34 -16.95
C PHE A 33 -6.41 8.17 -15.85
N LEU A 34 -6.39 7.67 -14.61
CA LEU A 34 -5.68 8.33 -13.52
C LEU A 34 -4.16 8.33 -13.76
N GLN A 35 -3.62 7.24 -14.29
CA GLN A 35 -2.20 7.13 -14.61
C GLN A 35 -1.81 8.09 -15.75
N VAL A 36 -2.63 8.19 -16.81
CA VAL A 36 -2.44 9.20 -17.86
C VAL A 36 -2.47 10.62 -17.29
N GLU A 37 -3.38 10.89 -16.35
CA GLU A 37 -3.51 12.21 -15.73
C GLU A 37 -2.29 12.57 -14.86
N ILE A 38 -1.78 11.60 -14.10
CA ILE A 38 -0.56 11.73 -13.30
C ILE A 38 0.67 11.97 -14.20
N ASP A 39 0.75 11.26 -15.32
CA ASP A 39 1.82 11.39 -16.31
C ASP A 39 1.81 12.76 -17.00
N VAL A 40 0.63 13.25 -17.41
CA VAL A 40 0.47 14.55 -18.06
C VAL A 40 0.76 15.72 -17.10
N ARG A 41 0.42 15.57 -15.81
CA ARG A 41 0.64 16.60 -14.79
C ARG A 41 2.00 16.50 -14.09
N GLY A 42 2.81 15.47 -14.38
CA GLY A 42 4.11 15.27 -13.74
C GLY A 42 4.03 14.86 -12.27
N LEU A 43 2.89 14.34 -11.81
CA LEU A 43 2.62 14.00 -10.40
C LEU A 43 3.15 12.61 -10.01
N LYS A 44 4.07 12.03 -10.79
CA LYS A 44 4.54 10.64 -10.62
C LYS A 44 5.15 10.41 -9.24
N ASP A 45 6.08 11.28 -8.85
CA ASP A 45 6.78 11.16 -7.57
C ASP A 45 5.82 11.34 -6.38
N GLU A 46 4.87 12.27 -6.50
CA GLU A 46 3.87 12.53 -5.46
C GLU A 46 2.86 11.38 -5.34
N ALA A 47 2.47 10.75 -6.46
CA ALA A 47 1.61 9.57 -6.47
C ALA A 47 2.28 8.35 -5.82
N VAL A 48 3.58 8.15 -6.07
CA VAL A 48 4.35 7.07 -5.42
C VAL A 48 4.43 7.31 -3.92
N GLN A 49 4.82 8.51 -3.47
CA GLN A 49 4.88 8.81 -2.03
C GLN A 49 3.52 8.74 -1.33
N PHE A 50 2.46 9.21 -1.99
CA PHE A 50 1.11 9.14 -1.46
C PHE A 50 0.60 7.70 -1.37
N SER A 51 0.97 6.84 -2.34
CA SER A 51 0.65 5.41 -2.30
C SER A 51 1.44 4.65 -1.23
N GLU A 52 2.71 4.99 -1.01
CA GLU A 52 3.55 4.36 0.03
C GLU A 52 3.12 4.76 1.44
N SER A 53 2.71 6.01 1.64
CA SER A 53 2.17 6.49 2.92
C SER A 53 0.77 5.94 3.21
N ALA A 54 -0.04 5.69 2.17
CA ALA A 54 -1.36 5.07 2.30
C ALA A 54 -1.32 3.54 2.49
N LYS A 55 -0.21 2.88 2.13
CA LYS A 55 -0.05 1.45 2.42
C LYS A 55 -0.03 1.25 3.94
N PRO A 56 -0.90 0.38 4.50
CA PRO A 56 -0.82 0.06 5.91
C PRO A 56 0.57 -0.52 6.16
N LYS A 57 1.41 0.20 6.92
CA LYS A 57 2.67 -0.34 7.42
C LYS A 57 2.33 -1.70 8.02
N ALA A 58 2.93 -2.75 7.49
CA ALA A 58 2.76 -4.13 7.95
C ALA A 58 3.25 -4.21 9.39
N THR A 59 2.40 -3.76 10.30
CA THR A 59 2.65 -3.74 11.73
C THR A 59 2.26 -5.13 12.15
N HIS A 60 3.25 -5.99 12.35
CA HIS A 60 3.01 -7.33 12.87
C HIS A 60 2.14 -7.20 14.10
N SER A 61 0.97 -7.86 14.09
CA SER A 61 0.06 -7.82 15.22
C SER A 61 0.82 -8.24 16.48
N PRO A 62 0.72 -7.51 17.61
CA PRO A 62 1.41 -7.86 18.86
C PRO A 62 1.17 -9.31 19.32
N TRP A 63 0.03 -9.89 18.90
CA TRP A 63 -0.33 -11.28 19.09
C TRP A 63 0.70 -12.29 18.56
N TYR A 64 1.40 -11.94 17.48
CA TYR A 64 2.48 -12.77 16.94
C TYR A 64 3.55 -13.01 18.00
N TYR A 65 3.99 -11.97 18.70
CA TYR A 65 5.02 -12.08 19.73
C TYR A 65 4.53 -12.82 20.99
N LEU A 66 3.27 -12.63 21.37
CA LEU A 66 2.66 -13.39 22.47
C LEU A 66 2.64 -14.90 22.17
N PHE A 67 2.35 -15.27 20.92
CA PHE A 67 2.38 -16.66 20.48
C PHE A 67 3.80 -17.25 20.55
N TYR A 68 4.84 -16.53 20.11
CA TYR A 68 6.23 -16.99 20.26
C TYR A 68 6.64 -17.14 21.72
N LEU A 69 6.21 -16.23 22.59
CA LEU A 69 6.52 -16.32 24.02
C LEU A 69 5.88 -17.57 24.65
N LEU A 70 4.64 -17.89 24.28
CA LEU A 70 3.97 -19.11 24.70
C LEU A 70 4.70 -20.37 24.20
N LEU A 71 5.07 -20.41 22.91
CA LEU A 71 5.83 -21.53 22.35
C LEU A 71 7.18 -21.70 23.04
N PHE A 72 7.86 -20.60 23.35
CA PHE A 72 9.15 -20.62 24.04
C PHE A 72 9.03 -21.21 25.46
N VAL A 73 8.00 -20.83 26.22
CA VAL A 73 7.73 -21.39 27.55
C VAL A 73 7.44 -22.89 27.47
N LEU A 74 6.60 -23.31 26.50
CA LEU A 74 6.30 -24.73 26.29
C LEU A 74 7.55 -25.52 25.88
N PHE A 75 8.39 -24.94 25.03
CA PHE A 75 9.63 -25.55 24.58
C PHE A 75 10.60 -25.76 25.75
N ILE A 76 10.81 -24.75 26.59
CA ILE A 76 11.65 -24.88 27.80
C ILE A 76 11.04 -25.89 28.77
N GLY A 77 9.73 -25.86 29.02
CA GLY A 77 9.09 -26.83 29.91
C GLY A 77 9.22 -28.28 29.43
N ARG A 78 9.16 -28.50 28.11
CA ARG A 78 9.21 -29.82 27.49
C ARG A 78 10.64 -30.36 27.31
N PHE A 79 11.60 -29.50 26.96
CA PHE A 79 12.96 -29.87 26.55
C PHE A 79 14.06 -29.35 27.47
N GLY A 80 13.77 -28.43 28.40
CA GLY A 80 14.77 -27.87 29.31
C GLY A 80 15.41 -28.90 30.24
N ARG A 81 14.69 -29.99 30.59
CA ARG A 81 15.26 -31.12 31.36
C ARG A 81 16.16 -32.05 30.54
N GLN A 82 16.13 -31.97 29.20
CA GLN A 82 16.99 -32.76 28.31
C GLN A 82 18.25 -32.02 27.87
N LEU A 83 18.30 -30.69 28.08
CA LEU A 83 19.41 -29.81 27.68
C LEU A 83 20.36 -29.46 28.85
N LEU A 84 19.99 -29.78 30.09
CA LEU A 84 20.71 -29.50 31.34
C LEU A 84 21.29 -30.80 31.90
#